data_AF-A0A1N6NT69-F1
#
_entry.id   AF-A0A1N6NT69-F1
#
_cell.length_a   1.000
_cell.length_b   1.000
_cell.length_c   1.000
_cell.angle_alpha   90.00
_cell.angle_beta   90.00
_cell.angle_gamma   90.00
#
_symmetry.space_group_name_H-M   'P 1'
#
loop_
_entity.id
_entity.type
_entity.pdbx_description
1 polymer ?
#
loop_
_entity_poly.entity_id
_entity_poly.type
_entity_poly.pdbx_seq_one_letter_code
_entity_poly.pdbx_strand_id
1 'polypeptide(L)'
;MSGHDGHPEPDAVGSVLVAPVLVRDYRRLLRLFPYTYRRAHEAEMLGHLVDGARPGQSSPTRAERWDLLRAAAREWLLAPLGPTERQRASASVVVLVVLTAVLAVPAAYDLLRAVQAVTDDAAREALGSLSSPVLMATVAALVAAPLAPAWLAWLSALVAVAVGARRTALVLVALAATAGVVAVGALVSVERAFVAFQAVGWVVVLLAFLLTLVARARQEAPVFGARAGAVAFWMTAATLALSARGGASAVSQEHVWVAPNSFFSANAVVVLWLSTVALLVLVRPVRQAAPVLGGALLAMTLSRSDVFWSGALDTTAVNLGNVLGVVGISVALTLATRWVVNRLDELAAARAAHRAFLAAAADGTAAAA
;
A
#
# COMPACT_ATOMS: atom_id res chain seq x y z
N MET A 1 -46.80 58.84 -37.51
CA MET A 1 -46.53 58.49 -36.10
C MET A 1 -47.14 57.12 -35.83
N SER A 2 -46.35 56.06 -35.98
CA SER A 2 -46.60 54.71 -35.44
C SER A 2 -45.24 54.02 -35.40
N GLY A 3 -44.49 54.24 -34.31
CA GLY A 3 -43.20 53.62 -34.06
C GLY A 3 -43.41 52.15 -33.69
N HIS A 4 -42.82 51.26 -34.48
CA HIS A 4 -42.78 49.83 -34.21
C HIS A 4 -41.51 49.55 -33.42
N ASP A 5 -41.61 49.57 -32.09
CA ASP A 5 -40.54 49.19 -31.18
C ASP A 5 -40.37 47.66 -31.23
N GLY A 6 -39.49 47.21 -32.13
CA GLY A 6 -38.99 45.85 -32.13
C GLY A 6 -38.01 45.67 -30.97
N HIS A 7 -38.48 45.05 -29.88
CA HIS A 7 -37.59 44.46 -28.90
C HIS A 7 -36.72 43.39 -29.58
N PRO A 8 -35.38 43.47 -29.49
CA PRO A 8 -34.54 42.37 -29.89
C PRO A 8 -34.73 41.23 -28.88
N GLU A 9 -35.31 40.12 -29.33
CA GLU A 9 -35.24 38.84 -28.63
C GLU A 9 -33.77 38.49 -28.36
N PRO A 10 -33.39 38.15 -27.12
CA PRO A 10 -32.09 37.55 -26.86
C PRO A 10 -32.13 36.08 -27.27
N ASP A 11 -32.20 35.83 -28.58
CA ASP A 11 -31.83 34.56 -29.20
C ASP A 11 -30.30 34.41 -29.13
N ALA A 12 -29.81 34.27 -27.90
CA ALA A 12 -28.44 33.94 -27.57
C ALA A 12 -28.41 32.81 -26.53
N VAL A 13 -29.27 31.80 -26.70
CA VAL A 13 -28.88 30.44 -26.31
C VAL A 13 -27.90 29.96 -27.38
N GLY A 14 -26.74 30.61 -27.43
CA GLY A 14 -25.62 30.15 -28.23
C GLY A 14 -25.28 28.77 -27.71
N SER A 15 -25.64 27.73 -28.46
CA SER A 15 -25.12 26.39 -28.23
C SER A 15 -23.61 26.55 -28.12
N VAL A 16 -23.06 26.36 -26.92
CA VAL A 16 -21.62 26.42 -26.70
C VAL A 16 -21.04 25.31 -27.57
N LEU A 17 -20.57 25.69 -28.75
CA LEU A 17 -20.03 24.77 -29.75
C LEU A 17 -18.67 24.32 -29.22
N VAL A 18 -18.68 23.30 -28.37
CA VAL A 18 -17.48 22.65 -27.90
C VAL A 18 -16.84 21.94 -29.09
N ALA A 19 -15.60 22.29 -29.40
CA ALA A 19 -14.88 21.70 -30.52
C ALA A 19 -14.80 20.17 -30.34
N PRO A 20 -15.16 19.36 -31.36
CA PRO A 20 -15.13 17.89 -31.26
C PRO A 20 -13.71 17.34 -30.99
N VAL A 21 -12.68 18.11 -31.35
CA VAL A 21 -11.27 17.80 -31.04
C VAL A 21 -11.00 17.85 -29.53
N LEU A 22 -11.57 18.82 -28.81
CA LEU A 22 -11.39 18.96 -27.36
C LEU A 22 -11.97 17.74 -26.62
N VAL A 23 -13.17 17.30 -27.00
CA VAL A 23 -13.82 16.10 -26.43
C VAL A 23 -12.96 14.85 -26.65
N ARG A 24 -12.33 14.73 -27.84
CA ARG A 24 -11.43 13.62 -28.15
C ARG A 24 -10.17 13.63 -27.29
N ASP A 25 -9.60 14.81 -27.05
CA ASP A 25 -8.42 14.98 -26.21
C ASP A 25 -8.72 14.72 -24.72
N TYR A 26 -9.87 15.18 -24.20
CA TYR A 26 -10.31 14.80 -22.87
C TYR A 26 -10.50 13.28 -22.75
N ARG A 27 -11.17 12.62 -23.70
CA ARG A 27 -11.28 11.15 -23.71
C ARG A 27 -9.92 10.45 -23.72
N ARG A 28 -8.93 10.99 -24.44
CA ARG A 28 -7.54 10.46 -24.42
C ARG A 28 -6.92 10.59 -23.02
N LEU A 29 -7.10 11.71 -22.34
CA LEU A 29 -6.62 11.91 -20.97
C LEU A 29 -7.34 11.00 -19.98
N LEU A 30 -8.66 10.79 -20.14
CA LEU A 30 -9.42 9.89 -19.27
C LEU A 30 -9.00 8.41 -19.41
N ARG A 31 -8.30 8.02 -20.48
CA ARG A 31 -7.71 6.68 -20.60
C ARG A 31 -6.63 6.39 -19.56
N LEU A 32 -6.05 7.43 -18.94
CA LEU A 32 -5.05 7.29 -17.87
C LEU A 32 -5.66 6.73 -16.58
N PHE A 33 -6.96 6.90 -16.38
CA PHE A 33 -7.65 6.34 -15.21
C PHE A 33 -7.79 4.82 -15.31
N PRO A 34 -7.78 4.10 -14.17
CA PRO A 34 -8.05 2.66 -14.14
C PRO A 34 -9.37 2.32 -14.85
N TYR A 35 -9.38 1.19 -15.57
CA TYR A 35 -10.52 0.79 -16.41
C TYR A 35 -11.85 0.76 -15.64
N THR A 36 -11.85 0.21 -14.42
CA THR A 36 -13.05 0.10 -13.57
C THR A 36 -13.59 1.46 -13.15
N TYR A 37 -12.70 2.40 -12.82
CA TYR A 37 -13.08 3.76 -12.47
C TYR A 37 -13.65 4.50 -13.68
N ARG A 38 -12.96 4.39 -14.82
CA ARG A 38 -13.40 4.98 -16.10
C ARG A 38 -14.78 4.46 -16.50
N ARG A 39 -15.02 3.16 -16.43
CA ARG A 39 -16.32 2.56 -16.77
C ARG A 39 -17.49 3.16 -15.96
N ALA A 40 -17.24 3.55 -14.71
CA ALA A 40 -18.28 4.08 -13.84
C ALA A 40 -18.46 5.61 -13.96
N HIS A 41 -17.38 6.37 -14.15
CA HIS A 41 -17.41 7.84 -14.02
C HIS A 41 -17.00 8.59 -15.29
N GLU A 42 -16.65 7.93 -16.39
CA GLU A 42 -16.17 8.60 -17.61
C GLU A 42 -17.19 9.60 -18.16
N ALA A 43 -18.46 9.24 -18.19
CA ALA A 43 -19.52 10.12 -18.73
C ALA A 43 -19.69 11.38 -17.87
N GLU A 44 -19.70 11.23 -16.55
CA GLU A 44 -19.81 12.33 -15.58
C GLU A 44 -18.59 13.25 -15.64
N MET A 45 -17.38 12.67 -15.60
CA MET A 45 -16.13 13.42 -15.70
C MET A 45 -16.01 14.15 -17.03
N LEU A 46 -16.38 13.50 -18.14
CA LEU A 46 -16.37 14.14 -19.45
C LEU A 46 -17.39 15.28 -19.51
N GLY A 47 -18.58 15.10 -18.92
CA GLY A 47 -19.58 16.15 -18.78
C GLY A 47 -19.01 17.37 -18.07
N HIS A 48 -18.47 17.20 -16.86
CA HIS A 48 -17.86 18.30 -16.10
C HIS A 48 -16.69 19.00 -16.82
N LEU A 49 -15.85 18.25 -17.53
CA LEU A 49 -14.74 18.81 -18.31
C LEU A 49 -15.21 19.61 -19.53
N VAL A 50 -16.30 19.18 -20.15
CA VAL A 50 -16.91 19.84 -21.31
C VAL A 50 -17.69 21.08 -20.86
N ASP A 51 -18.43 20.99 -19.76
CA ASP A 51 -19.20 22.09 -19.18
C ASP A 51 -18.29 23.20 -18.63
N GLY A 52 -17.11 22.83 -18.10
CA GLY A 52 -16.10 23.77 -17.62
C GLY A 52 -15.20 24.37 -18.71
N ALA A 53 -15.34 23.95 -19.97
CA ALA A 53 -14.49 24.42 -21.06
C ALA A 53 -14.81 25.88 -21.44
N ARG A 54 -13.78 26.67 -21.73
CA ARG A 54 -13.97 28.06 -22.18
C ARG A 54 -14.58 28.07 -23.59
N PRO A 55 -15.47 29.03 -23.93
CA PRO A 55 -15.95 29.20 -25.30
C PRO A 55 -14.79 29.32 -26.29
N GLY A 56 -14.80 28.52 -27.36
CA GLY A 56 -13.73 28.48 -28.37
C GLY A 56 -12.48 27.67 -27.98
N GLN A 57 -12.47 26.99 -26.83
CA GLN A 57 -11.34 26.14 -26.45
C GLN A 57 -11.23 24.93 -27.38
N SER A 58 -10.07 24.78 -28.01
CA SER A 58 -9.78 23.69 -28.96
C SER A 58 -8.89 22.59 -28.37
N SER A 59 -8.20 22.84 -27.26
CA SER A 59 -7.34 21.86 -26.59
C SER A 59 -7.35 22.01 -25.06
N PRO A 60 -7.09 20.91 -24.30
CA PRO A 60 -7.02 20.97 -22.85
C PRO A 60 -5.86 21.85 -22.39
N THR A 61 -6.10 22.70 -21.39
CA THR A 61 -5.07 23.56 -20.79
C THR A 61 -4.00 22.73 -20.07
N ARG A 62 -2.80 23.28 -19.87
CA ARG A 62 -1.74 22.59 -19.13
C ARG A 62 -2.15 22.27 -17.69
N ALA A 63 -2.92 23.16 -17.06
CA ALA A 63 -3.43 22.99 -15.72
C ALA A 63 -4.42 21.80 -15.64
N GLU A 64 -5.38 21.72 -16.57
CA GLU A 64 -6.31 20.59 -16.67
C GLU A 64 -5.57 19.26 -16.89
N ARG A 65 -4.60 19.22 -17.80
CA ARG A 65 -3.80 18.02 -18.05
C ARG A 65 -3.08 17.55 -16.80
N TRP A 66 -2.44 18.48 -16.08
CA TRP A 66 -1.70 18.16 -14.86
C TRP A 66 -2.63 17.71 -13.73
N ASP A 67 -3.81 18.33 -13.61
CA ASP A 67 -4.79 17.93 -12.61
C ASP A 67 -5.37 16.54 -12.91
N LEU A 68 -5.68 16.24 -14.17
CA LEU A 68 -6.12 14.91 -14.59
C LEU A 68 -5.03 13.85 -14.41
N LEU A 69 -3.77 14.17 -14.69
CA LEU A 69 -2.63 13.28 -14.42
C LEU A 69 -2.51 12.99 -12.93
N ARG A 70 -2.59 14.02 -12.09
CA ARG A 70 -2.54 13.89 -10.63
C ARG A 70 -3.73 13.09 -10.08
N ALA A 71 -4.93 13.31 -10.63
CA ALA A 71 -6.13 12.59 -10.26
C ALA A 71 -6.04 11.11 -10.68
N ALA A 72 -5.58 10.83 -11.91
CA ALA A 72 -5.37 9.46 -12.39
C ALA A 72 -4.30 8.72 -11.57
N ALA A 73 -3.16 9.37 -11.27
CA ALA A 73 -2.11 8.79 -10.44
C ALA A 73 -2.63 8.46 -9.02
N ARG A 74 -3.40 9.39 -8.44
CA ARG A 74 -4.04 9.18 -7.12
C ARG A 74 -5.00 8.00 -7.14
N GLU A 75 -5.76 7.85 -8.21
CA GLU A 75 -6.72 6.77 -8.37
C GLU A 75 -6.01 5.41 -8.61
N TRP A 76 -4.88 5.40 -9.32
CA TRP A 76 -4.01 4.22 -9.44
C TRP A 76 -3.42 3.77 -8.11
N LEU A 77 -3.06 4.70 -7.21
CA LEU A 77 -2.58 4.36 -5.87
C LEU A 77 -3.67 3.71 -5.01
N LEU A 78 -4.95 4.05 -5.24
CA LEU A 78 -6.10 3.48 -4.52
C LEU A 78 -6.67 2.24 -5.21
N ALA A 79 -6.36 2.04 -6.50
CA ALA A 79 -6.87 0.93 -7.29
C ALA A 79 -6.67 -0.44 -6.64
N PRO A 80 -5.55 -0.75 -5.94
CA PRO A 80 -5.38 -2.04 -5.25
C PRO A 80 -6.40 -2.33 -4.14
N LEU A 81 -6.99 -1.30 -3.52
CA LEU A 81 -7.90 -1.44 -2.37
C LEU A 81 -9.37 -1.62 -2.76
N GLY A 82 -9.74 -1.41 -4.02
CA GLY A 82 -11.12 -1.54 -4.48
C GLY A 82 -11.55 -0.48 -5.49
N PRO A 83 -12.62 -0.74 -6.27
CA PRO A 83 -13.17 0.20 -7.24
C PRO A 83 -14.17 1.18 -6.60
N THR A 84 -14.75 0.85 -5.44
CA THR A 84 -15.74 1.68 -4.74
C THR A 84 -15.22 2.10 -3.37
N GLU A 85 -15.71 3.24 -2.87
CA GLU A 85 -15.30 3.76 -1.56
C GLU A 85 -15.61 2.80 -0.41
N ARG A 86 -16.77 2.14 -0.42
CA ARG A 86 -17.15 1.15 0.58
C ARG A 86 -16.18 -0.04 0.59
N GLN A 87 -15.80 -0.52 -0.59
CA GLN A 87 -14.83 -1.61 -0.70
C GLN A 87 -13.45 -1.17 -0.20
N ARG A 88 -12.99 0.03 -0.58
CA ARG A 88 -11.74 0.61 -0.07
C ARG A 88 -11.73 0.77 1.45
N ALA A 89 -12.85 1.21 2.03
CA ALA A 89 -13.02 1.35 3.47
C ALA A 89 -12.88 -0.01 4.18
N SER A 90 -13.55 -1.05 3.68
CA SER A 90 -13.43 -2.40 4.24
C SER A 90 -12.04 -2.99 4.07
N ALA A 91 -11.44 -2.85 2.90
CA ALA A 91 -10.11 -3.38 2.57
C ALA A 91 -9.04 -2.72 3.42
N SER A 92 -9.07 -1.38 3.54
CA SER A 92 -8.06 -0.63 4.28
C SER A 92 -8.01 -1.00 5.75
N VAL A 93 -9.15 -1.26 6.40
CA VAL A 93 -9.17 -1.74 7.79
C VAL A 93 -8.46 -3.09 7.91
N VAL A 94 -8.79 -4.05 7.03
CA VAL A 94 -8.18 -5.38 7.08
C VAL A 94 -6.68 -5.31 6.79
N VAL A 95 -6.29 -4.56 5.75
CA VAL A 95 -4.88 -4.36 5.40
C VAL A 95 -4.13 -3.73 6.57
N LEU A 96 -4.65 -2.66 7.18
CA LEU A 96 -3.99 -2.02 8.33
C LEU A 96 -3.83 -2.99 9.50
N VAL A 97 -4.89 -3.72 9.90
CA VAL A 97 -4.81 -4.70 11.01
C VAL A 97 -3.75 -5.77 10.73
N VAL A 98 -3.78 -6.37 9.53
CA VAL A 98 -2.85 -7.45 9.16
C VAL A 98 -1.42 -6.93 9.07
N LEU A 99 -1.18 -5.81 8.37
CA LEU A 99 0.16 -5.24 8.25
C LEU A 99 0.69 -4.76 9.61
N THR A 100 -0.16 -4.27 10.52
CA THR A 100 0.29 -3.92 11.87
C THR A 100 0.79 -5.16 12.63
N ALA A 101 0.08 -6.28 12.56
CA ALA A 101 0.50 -7.53 13.19
C ALA A 101 1.80 -8.07 12.56
N VAL A 102 1.92 -8.01 11.24
CA VAL A 102 3.11 -8.46 10.48
C VAL A 102 4.34 -7.63 10.81
N LEU A 103 4.22 -6.31 10.90
CA LEU A 103 5.32 -5.39 11.20
C LEU A 103 5.74 -5.44 12.68
N ALA A 104 4.89 -5.90 13.59
CA ALA A 104 5.21 -5.95 15.01
C ALA A 104 6.42 -6.86 15.32
N VAL A 105 6.52 -8.02 14.68
CA VAL A 105 7.63 -8.98 14.88
C VAL A 105 9.00 -8.35 14.60
N PRO A 106 9.29 -7.87 13.36
CA PRO A 106 10.60 -7.31 13.06
C PRO A 106 10.88 -6.04 13.85
N ALA A 107 9.85 -5.20 14.09
CA ALA A 107 10.01 -4.01 14.91
C ALA A 107 10.48 -4.35 16.32
N ALA A 108 9.87 -5.35 16.97
CA ALA A 108 10.29 -5.81 18.30
C ALA A 108 11.75 -6.27 18.30
N TYR A 109 12.09 -7.10 17.32
CA TYR A 109 13.40 -7.72 17.22
C TYR A 109 14.51 -6.68 16.97
N ASP A 110 14.33 -5.80 16.00
CA ASP A 110 15.30 -4.76 15.66
C ASP A 110 15.44 -3.73 16.79
N LEU A 111 14.36 -3.38 17.48
CA LEU A 111 14.42 -2.45 18.61
C LEU A 111 15.11 -3.09 19.83
N LEU A 112 14.84 -4.35 20.12
CA LEU A 112 15.55 -5.07 21.18
C LEU A 112 17.04 -5.13 20.88
N ARG A 113 17.40 -5.40 19.63
CA ARG A 113 18.79 -5.42 19.17
C ARG A 113 19.46 -4.03 19.28
N ALA A 114 18.74 -2.98 18.91
CA ALA A 114 19.21 -1.61 19.07
C ALA A 114 19.50 -1.30 20.55
N VAL A 115 18.59 -1.68 21.45
CA VAL A 115 18.78 -1.50 22.91
C VAL A 115 19.99 -2.29 23.41
N GLN A 116 20.13 -3.56 23.02
CA GLN A 116 21.27 -4.39 23.40
C GLN A 116 22.60 -3.78 22.96
N ALA A 117 22.68 -3.28 21.72
CA ALA A 117 23.87 -2.62 21.19
C ALA A 117 24.24 -1.33 21.93
N VAL A 118 23.25 -0.61 22.49
CA VAL A 118 23.49 0.56 23.36
C VAL A 118 24.03 0.12 24.72
N THR A 119 23.51 -0.98 25.26
CA THR A 119 23.86 -1.46 26.61
C THR A 119 25.15 -2.29 26.66
N ASP A 120 25.66 -2.77 25.54
CA ASP A 120 26.89 -3.58 25.49
C ASP A 120 28.15 -2.72 25.75
N ASP A 121 28.79 -2.93 26.90
CA ASP A 121 30.00 -2.21 27.32
C ASP A 121 31.19 -2.50 26.38
N ALA A 122 31.30 -3.72 25.85
CA ALA A 122 32.40 -4.11 24.96
C ALA A 122 32.32 -3.39 23.61
N ALA A 123 31.10 -3.17 23.09
CA ALA A 123 30.89 -2.39 21.87
C ALA A 123 31.29 -0.91 22.06
N ARG A 124 31.10 -0.36 23.27
CA ARG A 124 31.49 1.02 23.61
C ARG A 124 33.00 1.17 23.73
N GLU A 125 33.71 0.16 24.22
CA GLU A 125 35.18 0.15 24.26
C GLU A 125 35.80 0.07 22.85
N ALA A 126 35.22 -0.74 21.95
CA ALA A 126 35.74 -0.93 20.59
C ALA A 126 35.61 0.30 19.67
N LEU A 127 34.61 1.16 19.89
CA LEU A 127 34.36 2.36 19.08
C LEU A 127 35.27 3.56 19.45
N GLY A 128 36.11 3.42 20.48
CA GLY A 128 37.15 4.39 20.83
C GLY A 128 36.63 5.73 21.38
N SER A 129 37.56 6.66 21.59
CA SER A 129 37.37 7.94 22.28
C SER A 129 36.64 9.02 21.45
N LEU A 130 35.54 8.67 20.79
CA LEU A 130 34.63 9.69 20.28
C LEU A 130 34.05 10.44 21.48
N SER A 131 34.11 11.77 21.43
CA SER A 131 33.96 12.66 22.60
C SER A 131 32.56 12.66 23.24
N SER A 132 31.59 11.95 22.66
CA SER A 132 30.23 11.83 23.19
C SER A 132 29.78 10.36 23.30
N PRO A 133 29.54 9.84 24.52
CA PRO A 133 29.05 8.49 24.73
C PRO A 133 27.66 8.26 24.10
N VAL A 134 26.87 9.32 23.95
CA VAL A 134 25.55 9.28 23.30
C VAL A 134 25.68 9.03 21.81
N LEU A 135 26.65 9.66 21.14
CA LEU A 135 26.88 9.46 19.71
C LEU A 135 27.36 8.03 19.44
N MET A 136 28.19 7.46 20.32
CA MET A 136 28.62 6.05 20.24
C MET A 136 27.47 5.07 20.38
N ALA A 137 26.66 5.23 21.41
CA ALA A 137 25.46 4.42 21.59
C ALA A 137 24.54 4.49 20.35
N THR A 138 24.37 5.68 19.78
CA THR A 138 23.50 5.88 18.61
C THR A 138 24.06 5.21 17.36
N VAL A 139 25.36 5.35 17.09
CA VAL A 139 26.02 4.70 15.96
C VAL A 139 26.00 3.18 16.12
N ALA A 140 26.30 2.66 17.30
CA ALA A 140 26.24 1.23 17.59
C ALA A 140 24.84 0.66 17.35
N ALA A 141 23.80 1.35 17.85
CA ALA A 141 22.40 0.98 17.61
C ALA A 141 22.05 0.95 16.12
N LEU A 142 22.49 1.96 15.35
CA LEU A 142 22.17 2.06 13.92
C LEU A 142 22.90 1.02 13.08
N VAL A 143 24.14 0.68 13.45
CA VAL A 143 24.90 -0.40 12.80
C VAL A 143 24.28 -1.77 13.09
N ALA A 144 23.80 -1.99 14.32
CA ALA A 144 23.17 -3.24 14.73
C ALA A 144 21.76 -3.41 14.13
N ALA A 145 20.98 -2.33 14.09
CA ALA A 145 19.59 -2.31 13.63
C ALA A 145 19.33 -1.09 12.72
N PRO A 146 19.69 -1.16 11.43
CA PRO A 146 19.57 -0.04 10.50
C PRO A 146 18.14 0.51 10.34
N LEU A 147 17.13 -0.34 10.56
CA LEU A 147 15.70 0.04 10.48
C LEU A 147 15.12 0.56 11.81
N ALA A 148 15.88 0.60 12.90
CA ALA A 148 15.38 1.06 14.21
C ALA A 148 14.69 2.45 14.16
N PRO A 149 15.22 3.47 13.44
CA PRO A 149 14.52 4.75 13.31
C PRO A 149 13.15 4.63 12.63
N ALA A 150 13.04 3.77 11.61
CA ALA A 150 11.78 3.51 10.92
C ALA A 150 10.77 2.85 11.86
N TRP A 151 11.21 1.89 12.69
CA TRP A 151 10.36 1.22 13.66
C TRP A 151 9.86 2.13 14.77
N LEU A 152 10.72 3.00 15.31
CA LEU A 152 10.32 4.00 16.31
C LEU A 152 9.27 4.97 15.75
N ALA A 153 9.48 5.47 14.54
CA ALA A 153 8.53 6.35 13.87
C ALA A 153 7.18 5.63 13.61
N TRP A 154 7.23 4.37 13.18
CA TRP A 154 6.04 3.56 12.96
C TRP A 154 5.26 3.27 14.25
N LEU A 155 5.92 2.87 15.34
CA LEU A 155 5.28 2.67 16.65
C LEU A 155 4.64 3.97 17.16
N SER A 156 5.35 5.09 17.03
CA SER A 156 4.83 6.41 17.38
C SER A 156 3.59 6.74 16.55
N ALA A 157 3.55 6.33 15.28
CA ALA A 157 2.39 6.49 14.44
C ALA A 157 1.19 5.67 14.93
N LEU A 158 1.40 4.44 15.41
CA LEU A 158 0.32 3.62 15.99
C LEU A 158 -0.28 4.29 17.24
N VAL A 159 0.56 4.84 18.12
CA VAL A 159 0.11 5.62 19.28
C VAL A 159 -0.68 6.85 18.82
N ALA A 160 -0.21 7.58 17.82
CA ALA A 160 -0.92 8.71 17.25
C ALA A 160 -2.28 8.31 16.66
N VAL A 161 -2.39 7.15 15.98
CA VAL A 161 -3.68 6.61 15.51
C VAL A 161 -4.60 6.28 16.68
N ALA A 162 -4.08 5.65 17.74
CA ALA A 162 -4.86 5.26 18.91
C ALA A 162 -5.46 6.47 19.65
N VAL A 163 -4.72 7.58 19.72
CA VAL A 163 -5.19 8.85 20.33
C VAL A 163 -6.01 9.71 19.34
N GLY A 164 -6.20 9.26 18.10
CA GLY A 164 -6.98 9.98 17.08
C GLY A 164 -6.24 11.12 16.38
N ALA A 165 -4.93 11.28 16.60
CA ALA A 165 -4.08 12.28 15.97
C ALA A 165 -3.72 11.90 14.50
N ARG A 166 -4.73 11.89 13.61
CA ARG A 166 -4.63 11.37 12.24
C ARG A 166 -3.50 12.01 11.42
N ARG A 167 -3.34 13.34 11.48
CA ARG A 167 -2.30 14.07 10.73
C ARG A 167 -0.91 13.68 11.20
N THR A 168 -0.72 13.64 12.52
CA THR A 168 0.55 13.23 13.15
C THR A 168 0.90 11.78 12.78
N ALA A 169 -0.08 10.87 12.83
CA ALA A 169 0.11 9.50 12.40
C ALA A 169 0.60 9.39 10.95
N LEU A 170 -0.03 10.13 10.02
CA LEU A 170 0.40 10.13 8.62
C LEU A 170 1.84 10.62 8.44
N VAL A 171 2.23 11.70 9.12
CA VAL A 171 3.59 12.22 9.09
C VAL A 171 4.57 11.19 9.64
N LEU A 172 4.26 10.56 10.76
CA LEU A 172 5.11 9.55 11.39
C LEU A 172 5.27 8.28 10.54
N VAL A 173 4.21 7.80 9.88
CA VAL A 173 4.34 6.67 8.95
C VAL A 173 5.12 7.07 7.70
N ALA A 174 4.95 8.29 7.19
CA ALA A 174 5.73 8.78 6.05
C ALA A 174 7.22 8.87 6.41
N LEU A 175 7.55 9.35 7.61
CA LEU A 175 8.91 9.33 8.15
C LEU A 175 9.43 7.90 8.30
N ALA A 176 8.63 6.97 8.81
CA ALA A 176 9.00 5.57 8.94
C ALA A 176 9.36 4.94 7.58
N ALA A 177 8.50 5.11 6.58
CA ALA A 177 8.75 4.60 5.22
C ALA A 177 10.00 5.25 4.60
N THR A 178 10.18 6.56 4.79
CA THR A 178 11.33 7.30 4.27
C THR A 178 12.63 6.84 4.93
N ALA A 179 12.65 6.70 6.24
CA ALA A 179 13.78 6.16 7.00
C ALA A 179 14.14 4.74 6.54
N GLY A 180 13.14 3.90 6.28
CA GLY A 180 13.34 2.56 5.73
C GLY A 180 14.01 2.58 4.35
N VAL A 181 13.54 3.41 3.43
CA VAL A 181 14.14 3.58 2.09
C VAL A 181 15.59 4.08 2.19
N VAL A 182 15.84 5.07 3.04
CA VAL A 182 17.19 5.62 3.27
C VAL A 182 18.11 4.55 3.85
N ALA A 183 17.64 3.76 4.82
CA ALA A 183 18.41 2.67 5.41
C ALA A 183 18.80 1.62 4.36
N VAL A 184 17.86 1.21 3.49
CA VAL A 184 18.17 0.29 2.37
C VAL A 184 19.20 0.90 1.43
N GLY A 185 19.03 2.16 1.02
CA GLY A 185 19.99 2.84 0.15
C GLY A 185 21.39 2.94 0.76
N ALA A 186 21.47 3.27 2.05
CA ALA A 186 22.72 3.29 2.79
C ALA A 186 23.37 1.90 2.84
N LEU A 187 22.61 0.84 3.14
CA LEU A 187 23.10 -0.53 3.14
C LEU A 187 23.64 -0.98 1.78
N VAL A 188 22.97 -0.59 0.68
CA VAL A 188 23.48 -0.83 -0.68
C VAL A 188 24.79 -0.09 -0.91
N SER A 189 24.91 1.17 -0.48
CA SER A 189 26.12 1.97 -0.68
C SER A 189 27.35 1.49 0.09
N VAL A 190 27.16 0.81 1.23
CA VAL A 190 28.25 0.20 2.01
C VAL A 190 28.46 -1.28 1.71
N GLU A 191 27.99 -1.73 0.53
CA GLU A 191 28.15 -3.11 0.03
C GLU A 191 27.55 -4.19 0.94
N ARG A 192 26.60 -3.82 1.82
CA ARG A 192 25.83 -4.75 2.67
C ARG A 192 24.56 -5.20 1.95
N ALA A 193 24.72 -5.67 0.72
CA ALA A 193 23.62 -5.96 -0.19
C ALA A 193 22.65 -7.02 0.35
N PHE A 194 23.15 -8.03 1.08
CA PHE A 194 22.31 -9.05 1.70
C PHE A 194 21.36 -8.47 2.76
N VAL A 195 21.86 -7.59 3.64
CA VAL A 195 21.05 -6.92 4.66
C VAL A 195 20.06 -5.95 3.99
N ALA A 196 20.50 -5.24 2.95
CA ALA A 196 19.63 -4.37 2.16
C ALA A 196 18.48 -5.15 1.51
N PHE A 197 18.78 -6.32 0.94
CA PHE A 197 17.81 -7.20 0.30
C PHE A 197 16.74 -7.66 1.30
N GLN A 198 17.13 -8.13 2.48
CA GLN A 198 16.18 -8.50 3.55
C GLN A 198 15.34 -7.31 4.02
N ALA A 199 15.97 -6.15 4.21
CA ALA A 199 15.30 -4.93 4.65
C ALA A 199 14.26 -4.44 3.64
N VAL A 200 14.47 -4.65 2.34
CA VAL A 200 13.57 -4.18 1.29
C VAL A 200 12.16 -4.77 1.40
N GLY A 201 12.04 -6.03 1.82
CA GLY A 201 10.75 -6.65 2.06
C GLY A 201 9.93 -5.88 3.09
N TRP A 202 10.57 -5.45 4.17
CA TRP A 202 9.93 -4.64 5.21
C TRP A 202 9.59 -3.22 4.77
N VAL A 203 10.45 -2.59 3.97
CA VAL A 203 10.18 -1.26 3.41
C VAL A 203 8.95 -1.29 2.49
N VAL A 204 8.79 -2.33 1.68
CA VAL A 204 7.58 -2.50 0.85
C VAL A 204 6.33 -2.62 1.72
N VAL A 205 6.39 -3.36 2.83
CA VAL A 205 5.28 -3.49 3.79
C VAL A 205 4.95 -2.14 4.46
N LEU A 206 5.96 -1.36 4.84
CA LEU A 206 5.79 0.00 5.39
C LEU A 206 5.14 0.96 4.36
N LEU A 207 5.55 0.88 3.09
CA LEU A 207 4.95 1.67 2.01
C LEU A 207 3.49 1.26 1.76
N ALA A 208 3.18 -0.04 1.77
CA ALA A 208 1.82 -0.54 1.68
C ALA A 208 0.96 -0.05 2.86
N PHE A 209 1.52 -0.05 4.07
CA PHE A 209 0.88 0.49 5.27
C PHE A 209 0.60 2.00 5.14
N LEU A 210 1.58 2.79 4.69
CA LEU A 210 1.45 4.22 4.44
C LEU A 210 0.33 4.52 3.43
N LEU A 211 0.36 3.87 2.26
CA LEU A 211 -0.63 4.09 1.21
C LEU A 211 -2.04 3.74 1.69
N THR A 212 -2.17 2.68 2.47
CA THR A 212 -3.45 2.26 3.06
C THR A 212 -3.92 3.25 4.12
N LEU A 213 -3.03 3.78 4.95
CA LEU A 213 -3.36 4.79 5.95
C LEU A 213 -3.76 6.11 5.30
N VAL A 214 -3.09 6.54 4.22
CA VAL A 214 -3.46 7.71 3.42
C VAL A 214 -4.85 7.53 2.81
N ALA A 215 -5.15 6.34 2.27
CA ALA A 215 -6.46 6.01 1.74
C ALA A 215 -7.55 6.10 2.82
N ARG A 216 -7.26 5.58 4.02
CA ARG A 216 -8.19 5.56 5.15
C ARG A 216 -8.39 6.94 5.77
N ALA A 217 -7.33 7.75 5.89
CA ALA A 217 -7.40 9.07 6.51
C ALA A 217 -8.28 10.08 5.74
N ARG A 218 -8.54 9.82 4.45
CA ARG A 218 -9.47 10.60 3.62
C ARG A 218 -10.93 10.29 3.90
N GLN A 219 -11.22 9.20 4.60
CA GLN A 219 -12.58 8.82 4.95
C GLN A 219 -12.96 9.49 6.28
N GLU A 220 -14.20 9.96 6.39
CA GLU A 220 -14.70 10.59 7.63
C GLU A 220 -14.73 9.59 8.80
N ALA A 221 -14.90 8.31 8.48
CA ALA A 221 -14.89 7.21 9.44
C ALA A 221 -13.58 7.15 10.27
N PRO A 222 -13.64 6.68 11.53
CA PRO A 222 -12.46 6.45 12.34
C PRO A 222 -11.51 5.45 11.67
N VAL A 223 -10.20 5.66 11.80
CA VAL A 223 -9.16 4.84 11.13
C VAL A 223 -9.34 3.37 11.45
N PHE A 224 -9.48 3.05 12.75
CA PHE A 224 -9.96 1.77 13.23
C PHE A 224 -11.32 1.96 13.90
N GLY A 225 -12.29 1.08 13.62
CA GLY A 225 -13.42 0.92 14.53
C GLY A 225 -12.92 0.34 15.87
N ALA A 226 -13.61 0.61 16.99
CA ALA A 226 -13.17 0.17 18.33
C ALA A 226 -12.76 -1.31 18.39
N ARG A 227 -13.52 -2.19 17.73
CA ARG A 227 -13.21 -3.63 17.63
C ARG A 227 -11.95 -3.91 16.81
N ALA A 228 -11.77 -3.26 15.66
CA ALA A 228 -10.59 -3.45 14.82
C ALA A 228 -9.32 -2.90 15.48
N GLY A 229 -9.44 -1.78 16.20
CA GLY A 229 -8.35 -1.19 16.98
C GLY A 229 -7.94 -2.11 18.12
N ALA A 230 -8.90 -2.67 18.86
CA ALA A 230 -8.63 -3.67 19.89
C ALA A 230 -7.95 -4.93 19.33
N VAL A 231 -8.44 -5.46 18.20
CA VAL A 231 -7.82 -6.63 17.55
C VAL A 231 -6.40 -6.32 17.10
N ALA A 232 -6.16 -5.19 16.42
CA ALA A 232 -4.82 -4.78 16.03
C ALA A 232 -3.91 -4.64 17.25
N PHE A 233 -4.37 -3.96 18.29
CA PHE A 233 -3.62 -3.77 19.53
C PHE A 233 -3.26 -5.10 20.20
N TRP A 234 -4.23 -6.00 20.41
CA TRP A 234 -4.00 -7.30 21.05
C TRP A 234 -3.14 -8.22 20.19
N MET A 235 -3.34 -8.24 18.87
CA MET A 235 -2.48 -8.99 17.96
C MET A 235 -1.05 -8.47 18.02
N THR A 236 -0.84 -7.15 17.97
CA THR A 236 0.48 -6.55 18.12
C THR A 236 1.08 -6.89 19.48
N ALA A 237 0.36 -6.72 20.58
CA ALA A 237 0.85 -7.03 21.92
C ALA A 237 1.21 -8.51 22.08
N ALA A 238 0.37 -9.43 21.61
CA ALA A 238 0.63 -10.87 21.65
C ALA A 238 1.85 -11.25 20.81
N THR A 239 1.95 -10.69 19.60
CA THR A 239 3.10 -10.89 18.70
C THR A 239 4.39 -10.36 19.34
N LEU A 240 4.37 -9.15 19.89
CA LEU A 240 5.50 -8.56 20.62
C LEU A 240 5.93 -9.46 21.79
N ALA A 241 4.98 -9.96 22.59
CA ALA A 241 5.25 -10.80 23.75
C ALA A 241 5.87 -12.16 23.35
N LEU A 242 5.35 -12.80 22.29
CA LEU A 242 5.90 -14.05 21.76
C LEU A 242 7.31 -13.85 21.19
N SER A 243 7.53 -12.76 20.44
CA SER A 243 8.84 -12.45 19.85
C SER A 243 9.90 -12.11 20.90
N ALA A 244 9.57 -11.36 21.95
CA ALA A 244 10.48 -11.04 23.05
C ALA A 244 11.00 -12.31 23.76
N ARG A 245 10.12 -13.32 23.91
CA ARG A 245 10.48 -14.61 24.52
C ARG A 245 11.44 -15.42 23.65
N GLY A 246 11.23 -15.45 22.32
CA GLY A 246 12.09 -16.17 21.38
C GLY A 246 13.46 -15.51 21.18
N GLY A 247 13.51 -14.18 21.19
CA GLY A 247 14.77 -13.42 21.11
C GLY A 247 15.70 -13.69 22.30
N ALA A 248 15.15 -13.76 23.51
CA ALA A 248 15.94 -14.05 24.71
C ALA A 248 16.61 -15.44 24.68
N SER A 249 16.00 -16.44 24.04
CA SER A 249 16.60 -17.78 23.90
C SER A 249 17.69 -17.86 22.83
N ALA A 250 17.54 -17.15 21.70
CA ALA A 250 18.46 -17.24 20.55
C ALA A 250 19.79 -16.51 20.77
N VAL A 251 19.79 -15.44 21.58
CA VAL A 251 20.99 -14.63 21.88
C VAL A 251 22.04 -15.42 22.69
N SER A 252 21.68 -16.56 23.28
CA SER A 252 22.57 -17.30 24.17
C SER A 252 23.60 -18.22 23.49
N GLN A 253 23.52 -18.47 22.18
CA GLN A 253 24.28 -19.59 21.60
C GLN A 253 25.33 -19.29 20.52
N GLU A 254 25.33 -18.16 19.79
CA GLU A 254 26.40 -17.92 18.80
C GLU A 254 26.47 -16.44 18.39
N HIS A 255 27.66 -15.84 18.42
CA HIS A 255 27.95 -14.48 17.92
C HIS A 255 27.82 -14.33 16.39
N VAL A 256 27.10 -15.23 15.73
CA VAL A 256 26.93 -15.30 14.29
C VAL A 256 25.53 -14.80 13.94
N TRP A 257 25.48 -13.99 12.88
CA TRP A 257 24.34 -13.22 12.37
C TRP A 257 23.17 -14.08 11.87
N VAL A 258 22.61 -14.95 12.70
CA VAL A 258 21.41 -15.70 12.37
C VAL A 258 20.25 -14.88 12.92
N ALA A 259 19.72 -13.97 12.08
CA ALA A 259 18.32 -13.57 12.22
C ALA A 259 17.50 -14.85 12.41
N PRO A 260 16.44 -14.90 13.24
CA PRO A 260 15.68 -16.12 13.51
C PRO A 260 15.18 -16.69 12.18
N ASN A 261 16.02 -17.55 11.60
CA ASN A 261 15.90 -18.07 10.26
C ASN A 261 15.08 -19.32 10.46
N SER A 262 13.80 -19.10 10.72
CA SER A 262 12.81 -20.05 10.24
C SER A 262 12.85 -19.96 8.72
N PHE A 263 13.88 -20.55 8.09
CA PHE A 263 13.83 -20.86 6.68
C PHE A 263 12.63 -21.78 6.53
N PHE A 264 11.50 -21.20 6.13
CA PHE A 264 10.39 -22.00 5.68
C PHE A 264 10.93 -22.80 4.49
N SER A 265 10.78 -24.12 4.53
CA SER A 265 11.03 -24.93 3.34
C SER A 265 10.24 -24.33 2.16
N ALA A 266 10.76 -24.41 0.93
CA ALA A 266 10.07 -23.87 -0.25
C ALA A 266 8.60 -24.35 -0.31
N ASN A 267 8.35 -25.59 0.11
CA ASN A 267 7.02 -26.17 0.23
C ASN A 267 6.15 -25.48 1.30
N ALA A 268 6.70 -25.19 2.49
CA ALA A 268 5.98 -24.46 3.53
C ALA A 268 5.63 -23.02 3.12
N VAL A 269 6.55 -22.35 2.40
CA VAL A 269 6.28 -21.02 1.82
C VAL A 269 5.13 -21.11 0.82
N VAL A 270 5.16 -22.07 -0.11
CA VAL A 270 4.11 -22.26 -1.11
C VAL A 270 2.76 -22.59 -0.48
N VAL A 271 2.71 -23.47 0.53
CA VAL A 271 1.47 -23.82 1.22
C VAL A 271 0.91 -22.64 2.00
N LEU A 272 1.76 -21.90 2.73
CA LEU A 272 1.35 -20.67 3.42
C LEU A 272 0.79 -19.66 2.43
N TRP A 273 1.43 -19.53 1.27
CA TRP A 273 1.01 -18.67 0.17
C TRP A 273 -0.34 -19.05 -0.40
N LEU A 274 -0.51 -20.29 -0.81
CA LEU A 274 -1.75 -20.80 -1.40
C LEU A 274 -2.90 -20.69 -0.39
N SER A 275 -2.63 -21.00 0.88
CA SER A 275 -3.63 -20.90 1.95
C SER A 275 -4.03 -19.45 2.21
N THR A 276 -3.06 -18.53 2.25
CA THR A 276 -3.30 -17.10 2.47
C THR A 276 -4.04 -16.50 1.28
N VAL A 277 -3.61 -16.77 0.05
CA VAL A 277 -4.30 -16.30 -1.16
C VAL A 277 -5.69 -16.90 -1.27
N ALA A 278 -5.86 -18.19 -1.03
CA ALA A 278 -7.17 -18.84 -1.04
C ALA A 278 -8.09 -18.20 0.01
N LEU A 279 -7.63 -18.03 1.26
CA LEU A 279 -8.41 -17.40 2.32
C LEU A 279 -8.78 -15.96 1.94
N LEU A 280 -7.82 -15.17 1.45
CA LEU A 280 -8.05 -13.79 1.06
C LEU A 280 -9.02 -13.70 -0.13
N VAL A 281 -8.94 -14.60 -1.11
CA VAL A 281 -9.78 -14.58 -2.32
C VAL A 281 -11.19 -15.14 -2.07
N LEU A 282 -11.31 -16.19 -1.27
CA LEU A 282 -12.58 -16.89 -1.02
C LEU A 282 -13.46 -16.13 -0.02
N VAL A 283 -12.85 -15.43 0.94
CA VAL A 283 -13.59 -14.68 1.97
C VAL A 283 -14.00 -13.32 1.40
N ARG A 284 -15.27 -13.21 0.97
CA ARG A 284 -15.86 -11.99 0.38
C ARG A 284 -15.47 -10.68 1.08
N PRO A 285 -15.55 -10.54 2.42
CA PRO A 285 -15.24 -9.27 3.08
C PRO A 285 -13.76 -8.89 3.04
N VAL A 286 -12.86 -9.85 2.81
CA VAL A 286 -11.40 -9.65 2.85
C VAL A 286 -10.78 -9.63 1.44
N ARG A 287 -11.52 -10.08 0.43
CA ARG A 287 -11.06 -10.15 -0.97
C ARG A 287 -10.44 -8.87 -1.53
N GLN A 288 -10.96 -7.72 -1.13
CA GLN A 288 -10.45 -6.43 -1.60
C GLN A 288 -9.09 -6.05 -0.98
N ALA A 289 -8.71 -6.67 0.15
CA ALA A 289 -7.39 -6.55 0.75
C ALA A 289 -6.34 -7.48 0.09
N ALA A 290 -6.79 -8.53 -0.61
CA ALA A 290 -5.93 -9.55 -1.19
C ALA A 290 -4.79 -9.00 -2.07
N PRO A 291 -5.01 -8.01 -2.95
CA PRO A 291 -3.95 -7.49 -3.81
C PRO A 291 -2.78 -6.89 -3.03
N VAL A 292 -3.08 -6.03 -2.05
CA VAL A 292 -2.07 -5.33 -1.24
C VAL A 292 -1.35 -6.31 -0.32
N LEU A 293 -2.11 -7.20 0.35
CA LEU A 293 -1.52 -8.20 1.23
C LEU A 293 -0.69 -9.23 0.46
N GLY A 294 -1.13 -9.62 -0.74
CA GLY A 294 -0.35 -10.48 -1.64
C GLY A 294 0.98 -9.84 -2.02
N GLY A 295 0.97 -8.61 -2.55
CA GLY A 295 2.24 -7.91 -2.87
C GLY A 295 3.18 -7.79 -1.67
N ALA A 296 2.66 -7.37 -0.52
CA ALA A 296 3.43 -7.24 0.71
C ALA A 296 4.01 -8.58 1.18
N LEU A 297 3.20 -9.65 1.18
CA LEU A 297 3.65 -11.00 1.50
C LEU A 297 4.76 -11.45 0.55
N LEU A 298 4.67 -11.10 -0.74
CA LEU A 298 5.63 -11.54 -1.75
C LEU A 298 6.96 -10.88 -1.55
N ALA A 299 6.95 -9.57 -1.34
CA ALA A 299 8.14 -8.82 -1.01
C ALA A 299 8.86 -9.44 0.21
N MET A 300 8.13 -9.76 1.27
CA MET A 300 8.70 -10.40 2.47
C MET A 300 9.25 -11.81 2.23
N THR A 301 8.54 -12.63 1.45
CA THR A 301 8.98 -14.00 1.17
C THR A 301 10.17 -14.04 0.22
N LEU A 302 10.18 -13.19 -0.82
CA LEU A 302 11.28 -13.11 -1.77
C LEU A 302 12.52 -12.49 -1.13
N SER A 303 12.36 -11.49 -0.26
CA SER A 303 13.48 -10.90 0.47
C SER A 303 14.12 -11.85 1.48
N ARG A 304 13.50 -13.01 1.73
CA ARG A 304 13.96 -14.04 2.67
C ARG A 304 14.26 -15.39 2.02
N SER A 305 14.01 -15.52 0.72
CA SER A 305 14.20 -16.79 0.03
C SER A 305 15.58 -16.84 -0.61
N ASP A 306 16.15 -18.03 -0.62
CA ASP A 306 17.39 -18.32 -1.36
C ASP A 306 17.15 -18.35 -2.89
N VAL A 307 15.91 -18.14 -3.35
CA VAL A 307 15.56 -18.18 -4.78
C VAL A 307 16.23 -17.05 -5.56
N PHE A 308 16.32 -15.86 -4.97
CA PHE A 308 17.06 -14.72 -5.53
C PHE A 308 18.51 -14.66 -5.04
N TRP A 309 18.83 -15.46 -4.04
CA TRP A 309 20.15 -15.59 -3.46
C TRP A 309 20.69 -16.99 -3.73
N SER A 310 21.18 -17.23 -4.95
CA SER A 310 22.05 -18.39 -5.11
C SER A 310 23.36 -18.03 -4.41
N GLY A 311 23.64 -18.65 -3.26
CA GLY A 311 24.91 -18.51 -2.54
C GLY A 311 26.16 -18.93 -3.35
N ALA A 312 25.97 -19.26 -4.63
CA ALA A 312 26.99 -19.61 -5.62
C ALA A 312 27.39 -18.44 -6.54
N LEU A 313 26.68 -17.31 -6.53
CA LEU A 313 27.08 -16.10 -7.26
C LEU A 313 27.83 -15.16 -6.32
N ASP A 314 29.00 -14.70 -6.77
CA ASP A 314 29.92 -13.82 -6.06
C ASP A 314 29.17 -12.69 -5.32
N THR A 315 29.28 -12.67 -3.99
CA THR A 315 28.54 -11.80 -3.08
C THR A 315 28.84 -10.31 -3.28
N THR A 316 29.90 -10.00 -4.02
CA THR A 316 30.33 -8.64 -4.35
C THR A 316 29.49 -7.99 -5.45
N ALA A 317 28.82 -8.79 -6.29
CA ALA A 317 28.07 -8.31 -7.46
C ALA A 317 26.55 -8.42 -7.29
N VAL A 318 26.04 -8.29 -6.05
CA VAL A 318 24.60 -8.24 -5.82
C VAL A 318 24.08 -6.86 -6.22
N ASN A 319 23.63 -6.82 -7.47
CA ASN A 319 23.18 -5.63 -8.15
C ASN A 319 21.91 -5.07 -7.51
N LEU A 320 21.81 -3.73 -7.49
CA LEU A 320 20.57 -2.96 -7.32
C LEU A 320 19.36 -3.60 -8.05
N GLY A 321 19.60 -4.33 -9.14
CA GLY A 321 18.63 -5.16 -9.85
C GLY A 321 17.86 -6.17 -8.99
N ASN A 322 18.46 -6.80 -7.97
CA ASN A 322 17.74 -7.75 -7.11
C ASN A 322 16.74 -7.04 -6.19
N VAL A 323 17.16 -5.92 -5.59
CA VAL A 323 16.29 -5.05 -4.80
C VAL A 323 15.13 -4.53 -5.66
N LEU A 324 15.43 -4.00 -6.84
CA LEU A 324 14.43 -3.53 -7.79
C LEU A 324 13.54 -4.68 -8.30
N GLY A 325 14.08 -5.89 -8.44
CA GLY A 325 13.36 -7.09 -8.81
C GLY A 325 12.30 -7.47 -7.79
N VAL A 326 12.63 -7.49 -6.49
CA VAL A 326 11.65 -7.77 -5.42
C VAL A 326 10.52 -6.74 -5.43
N VAL A 327 10.85 -5.45 -5.54
CA VAL A 327 9.85 -4.37 -5.62
C VAL A 327 8.99 -4.53 -6.88
N GLY A 328 9.61 -4.73 -8.04
CA GLY A 328 8.91 -4.87 -9.33
C GLY A 328 7.97 -6.07 -9.36
N ILE A 329 8.40 -7.23 -8.88
CA ILE A 329 7.58 -8.44 -8.83
C ILE A 329 6.45 -8.30 -7.80
N SER A 330 6.71 -7.67 -6.64
CA SER A 330 5.67 -7.36 -5.64
C SER A 330 4.57 -6.47 -6.22
N VAL A 331 4.95 -5.41 -6.94
CA VAL A 331 4.00 -4.52 -7.64
C VAL A 331 3.24 -5.28 -8.72
N ALA A 332 3.93 -6.09 -9.53
CA ALA A 332 3.31 -6.89 -10.57
C ALA A 332 2.27 -7.87 -10.00
N LEU A 333 2.59 -8.57 -8.90
CA LEU A 333 1.65 -9.46 -8.23
C LEU A 333 0.46 -8.71 -7.65
N THR A 334 0.68 -7.54 -7.05
CA THR A 334 -0.40 -6.68 -6.55
C THR A 334 -1.38 -6.36 -7.69
N LEU A 335 -0.86 -5.95 -8.85
CA LEU A 335 -1.69 -5.61 -10.01
C LEU A 335 -2.38 -6.84 -10.62
N ALA A 336 -1.70 -7.97 -10.73
CA ALA A 336 -2.26 -9.21 -11.23
C ALA A 336 -3.39 -9.74 -10.33
N THR A 337 -3.15 -9.78 -9.01
CA THR A 337 -4.16 -10.17 -8.02
C THR A 337 -5.35 -9.22 -8.06
N ARG A 338 -5.10 -7.92 -8.24
CA ARG A 338 -6.17 -6.93 -8.39
C ARG A 338 -7.03 -7.21 -9.62
N TRP A 339 -6.40 -7.52 -10.75
CA TRP A 339 -7.11 -7.90 -11.97
C TRP A 339 -7.99 -9.14 -11.76
N VAL A 340 -7.46 -10.19 -11.11
CA VAL A 340 -8.21 -11.40 -10.79
C VAL A 340 -9.42 -11.09 -9.90
N VAL A 341 -9.24 -10.31 -8.83
CA VAL A 341 -10.33 -9.92 -7.92
C VAL A 341 -11.44 -9.18 -8.67
N ASN A 342 -11.09 -8.24 -9.56
CA ASN A 342 -12.07 -7.53 -10.39
C ASN A 342 -12.87 -8.49 -11.28
N ARG A 343 -12.22 -9.47 -11.91
CA ARG A 343 -12.91 -10.47 -12.75
C ARG A 343 -13.86 -11.35 -11.95
N LEU A 344 -13.47 -11.74 -10.73
CA LEU A 344 -14.34 -12.50 -9.84
C LEU A 344 -15.58 -11.69 -9.42
N ASP A 345 -15.42 -10.40 -9.17
CA ASP A 345 -16.54 -9.51 -8.82
C ASP A 345 -17.48 -9.29 -10.02
N GLU A 346 -16.94 -9.11 -11.22
CA GLU A 346 -17.73 -9.01 -12.46
C GLU A 346 -18.55 -10.29 -12.73
N LEU A 347 -17.93 -11.46 -12.57
CA LEU A 347 -18.64 -12.74 -12.70
C LEU A 347 -19.72 -12.93 -11.63
N ALA A 348 -19.45 -12.48 -10.40
CA ALA A 348 -20.44 -12.54 -9.32
C ALA A 348 -21.64 -11.62 -9.61
N ALA A 349 -21.40 -10.42 -10.15
CA ALA A 349 -22.46 -9.49 -10.55
C ALA A 349 -23.29 -10.03 -11.73
N ALA A 350 -22.64 -10.57 -12.76
CA ALA A 350 -23.32 -11.18 -13.90
C ALA A 350 -24.23 -12.36 -13.49
N ARG A 351 -23.75 -13.23 -12.59
CA ARG A 351 -24.55 -14.33 -12.03
C ARG A 351 -25.73 -13.83 -11.21
N ALA A 352 -25.56 -12.75 -10.45
CA ALA A 352 -26.65 -12.16 -9.67
C ALA A 352 -27.73 -11.57 -10.59
N ALA A 353 -27.33 -10.84 -11.63
CA ALA A 353 -28.26 -10.28 -12.61
C ALA A 353 -29.03 -11.37 -13.37
N HIS A 354 -28.35 -12.45 -13.77
CA HIS A 354 -29.00 -13.58 -14.43
C HIS A 354 -30.03 -14.26 -13.52
N ARG A 355 -29.73 -14.47 -12.24
CA ARG A 355 -30.70 -15.01 -11.28
C ARG A 355 -31.92 -14.10 -11.09
N ALA A 356 -31.70 -12.78 -11.04
CA ALA A 356 -32.80 -11.82 -10.92
C ALA A 356 -33.70 -11.84 -12.16
N PHE A 357 -33.11 -11.94 -13.35
CA PHE A 357 -33.87 -12.10 -14.59
C PHE A 357 -34.71 -13.38 -14.60
N LEU A 358 -34.13 -14.52 -14.19
CA LEU A 358 -34.88 -15.78 -14.11
C LEU A 358 -36.02 -15.73 -13.10
N ALA A 359 -35.82 -15.07 -11.95
CA ALA A 359 -36.89 -14.88 -10.96
C ALA A 359 -38.03 -14.02 -11.54
N ALA A 360 -37.70 -12.89 -12.17
CA ALA A 360 -38.71 -12.02 -12.80
C ALA A 360 -39.47 -12.72 -13.94
N ALA A 361 -38.81 -13.57 -14.71
CA ALA A 361 -39.45 -14.36 -15.76
C ALA A 361 -40.42 -15.40 -15.19
N ALA A 362 -40.07 -16.04 -14.07
CA ALA A 362 -40.94 -17.00 -13.38
C ALA A 362 -42.17 -16.34 -12.74
N ASP A 363 -42.02 -15.14 -12.20
CA ASP A 363 -43.14 -14.37 -11.64
C ASP A 363 -44.09 -13.87 -12.75
N GLY A 364 -43.54 -13.49 -13.91
CA GLY A 364 -44.33 -13.08 -15.08
C GLY A 364 -45.14 -14.21 -15.71
N THR A 365 -44.62 -15.44 -15.72
CA THR A 365 -45.38 -16.61 -16.20
C THR A 365 -46.45 -17.05 -15.20
N ALA A 366 -46.21 -16.90 -13.90
CA ALA A 366 -47.22 -17.17 -12.86
C ALA A 366 -48.38 -16.16 -12.87
N ALA A 367 -48.13 -14.90 -13.23
CA ALA A 367 -49.17 -13.87 -13.36
C ALA A 367 -50.04 -14.01 -14.63
N ALA A 368 -49.57 -14.76 -15.64
CA ALA A 368 -50.27 -14.96 -16.91
C ALA A 368 -51.08 -16.27 -16.97
N ALA A 369 -50.96 -17.14 -15.96
CA ALA A 369 -51.65 -18.42 -15.84
C ALA A 369 -52.86 -18.32 -14.91
#